data_AF-A0A9W6T8R1-F1
#
_entry.id   AF-A0A9W6T8R1-F1
#
_cell.length_a   1.000
_cell.length_b   1.000
_cell.length_c   1.000
_cell.angle_alpha   90.00
_cell.angle_beta   90.00
_cell.angle_gamma   90.00
#
_symmetry.space_group_name_H-M   'P 1'
#
loop_
_entity.id
_entity.type
_entity.pdbx_description
1 polymer ?
#
loop_
_entity_poly.entity_id
_entity_poly.type
_entity_poly.pdbx_seq_one_letter_code
_entity_poly.pdbx_strand_id
1 'polypeptide(L)'
;MLQPEETQHEFFTDPINNYSSHWYVSTSNLSSDQFIGWGWSPVVPEGFGLAYMINSDFVHVNVTVFKNNQMGLTADSLAYFLTLAANELKEVLSLDAPVKAKL
;
A
#
# COMPACT_ATOMS: atom_id res chain seq x y z
N MET A 1 -26.36 7.41 -10.41
CA MET A 1 -26.81 6.11 -10.95
C MET A 1 -27.27 6.34 -12.38
N LEU A 2 -27.09 5.38 -13.28
CA LEU A 2 -27.62 5.45 -14.65
C LEU A 2 -29.14 5.53 -14.58
N GLN A 3 -29.76 6.27 -15.50
CA GLN A 3 -31.21 6.22 -15.67
C GLN A 3 -31.64 4.85 -16.22
N PRO A 4 -32.89 4.42 -16.02
CA PRO A 4 -33.37 3.11 -16.48
C PRO A 4 -33.14 2.84 -17.97
N GLU A 5 -33.12 3.89 -18.79
CA GLU A 5 -32.96 3.83 -20.25
C GLU A 5 -31.50 4.00 -20.72
N GLU A 6 -30.57 4.34 -19.82
CA GLU A 6 -29.18 4.63 -20.17
C GLU A 6 -28.30 3.38 -20.09
N THR A 7 -27.56 3.12 -21.17
CA THR A 7 -26.52 2.08 -21.20
C THR A 7 -25.21 2.62 -20.62
N GLN A 8 -24.49 1.76 -19.90
CA GLN A 8 -23.15 2.08 -19.43
C GLN A 8 -22.23 2.40 -20.61
N HIS A 9 -21.48 3.50 -20.52
CA HIS A 9 -20.53 3.91 -21.55
C HIS A 9 -19.45 2.83 -21.77
N GLU A 10 -19.05 2.59 -23.02
CA GLU A 10 -18.12 1.51 -23.42
C GLU A 10 -16.81 1.52 -22.62
N PHE A 11 -16.28 2.71 -22.33
CA PHE A 11 -15.12 2.92 -21.46
C PHE A 11 -15.21 2.17 -20.12
N PHE A 12 -16.38 2.19 -19.47
CA PHE A 12 -16.53 1.53 -18.16
C PHE A 12 -16.71 0.02 -18.27
N THR A 13 -17.01 -0.49 -19.46
CA THR A 13 -17.07 -1.92 -19.77
C THR A 13 -15.75 -2.47 -20.30
N ASP A 14 -14.79 -1.58 -20.61
CA ASP A 14 -13.46 -1.97 -21.05
C ASP A 14 -12.76 -2.80 -19.95
N PRO A 15 -12.20 -3.98 -20.29
CA PRO A 15 -11.46 -4.81 -19.32
C PRO A 15 -10.32 -4.07 -18.62
N ILE A 16 -9.67 -3.11 -19.29
CA ILE A 16 -8.61 -2.28 -18.73
C ILE A 16 -9.16 -1.41 -17.61
N ASN A 17 -10.34 -0.81 -17.78
CA ASN A 17 -10.98 0.00 -16.73
C ASN A 17 -11.32 -0.84 -15.50
N ASN A 18 -11.78 -2.09 -15.70
CA ASN A 18 -12.03 -3.01 -14.60
C ASN A 18 -10.72 -3.34 -13.86
N TYR A 19 -9.68 -3.74 -14.59
CA TYR A 19 -8.37 -4.05 -14.01
C TYR A 19 -7.75 -2.87 -13.27
N SER A 20 -7.80 -1.66 -13.83
CA SER A 20 -7.25 -0.45 -13.19
C SER A 20 -8.01 -0.04 -11.93
N SER A 21 -9.27 -0.48 -11.81
CA SER A 21 -10.13 -0.22 -10.65
C SER A 21 -10.08 -1.35 -9.61
N HIS A 22 -9.29 -2.41 -9.86
CA HIS A 22 -9.13 -3.56 -8.98
C HIS A 22 -7.82 -3.43 -8.18
N TRP A 23 -7.94 -3.02 -6.91
CA TRP A 23 -6.79 -2.67 -6.08
C TRP A 23 -6.23 -3.87 -5.31
N TYR A 24 -5.30 -4.60 -5.91
CA TYR A 24 -4.53 -5.66 -5.23
C TYR A 24 -3.75 -5.13 -4.03
N VAL A 25 -3.34 -3.87 -4.06
CA VAL A 25 -2.70 -3.19 -2.94
C VAL A 25 -3.42 -1.88 -2.71
N SER A 26 -4.17 -1.80 -1.61
CA SER A 26 -4.87 -0.59 -1.18
C SER A 26 -4.12 0.04 -0.02
N THR A 27 -3.70 1.30 -0.16
CA THR A 27 -2.87 1.98 0.83
C THR A 27 -3.40 3.36 1.17
N SER A 28 -3.10 3.84 2.37
CA SER A 28 -3.21 5.27 2.70
C SER A 28 -2.36 5.64 3.92
N ASN A 29 -2.06 6.92 4.01
CA ASN A 29 -1.24 7.51 5.07
C ASN A 29 -2.10 8.25 6.10
N LEU A 30 -1.74 8.09 7.37
CA LEU A 30 -2.20 8.98 8.44
C LEU A 30 -1.06 9.20 9.43
N SER A 31 -0.08 10.02 9.06
CA SER A 31 1.02 10.38 9.95
C SER A 31 0.58 11.35 11.04
N SER A 32 0.85 11.01 12.30
CA SER A 32 0.63 11.87 13.46
C SER A 32 1.32 11.27 14.67
N ASP A 33 2.09 12.07 15.39
CA ASP A 33 2.72 11.64 16.66
C ASP A 33 1.67 11.38 17.77
N GLN A 34 0.40 11.74 17.55
CA GLN A 34 -0.70 11.47 18.47
C GLN A 34 -1.35 10.10 18.26
N PHE A 35 -1.04 9.41 17.17
CA PHE A 35 -1.53 8.08 16.87
C PHE A 35 -0.36 7.08 16.93
N ILE A 36 -0.65 5.84 17.36
CA ILE A 36 0.35 4.76 17.41
C ILE A 36 0.07 3.66 16.38
N GLY A 37 -1.05 3.74 15.68
CA GLY A 37 -1.45 2.78 14.66
C GLY A 37 -2.89 2.96 14.22
N TRP A 38 -3.19 2.45 13.04
CA TRP A 38 -4.53 2.35 12.49
C TRP A 38 -4.55 1.26 11.40
N GLY A 39 -5.72 0.92 10.87
CA GLY A 39 -5.83 -0.16 9.88
C GLY A 39 -7.24 -0.39 9.36
N TRP A 40 -7.32 -1.07 8.22
CA TRP A 40 -8.53 -1.62 7.62
C TRP A 40 -8.18 -2.91 6.86
N SER A 41 -9.18 -3.70 6.51
CA SER A 41 -9.02 -4.92 5.71
C SER A 41 -8.80 -4.61 4.22
N PRO A 42 -8.28 -5.55 3.41
CA PRO A 42 -8.19 -5.36 1.97
C PRO A 42 -9.54 -5.03 1.33
N VAL A 43 -9.50 -4.29 0.21
CA VAL A 43 -10.72 -3.93 -0.55
C VAL A 43 -11.15 -5.00 -1.56
N VAL A 44 -10.30 -6.00 -1.80
CA VAL A 44 -10.57 -7.18 -2.63
C VAL A 44 -10.08 -8.44 -1.92
N PRO A 45 -10.72 -9.62 -2.11
CA PRO A 45 -10.33 -10.87 -1.44
C PRO A 45 -8.88 -11.32 -1.65
N GLU A 46 -8.31 -10.97 -2.80
CA GLU A 46 -7.01 -11.36 -3.29
C GLU A 46 -5.94 -10.26 -3.15
N GLY A 47 -6.19 -9.28 -2.27
CA GLY A 47 -5.30 -8.12 -2.09
C GLY A 47 -4.81 -7.91 -0.67
N PHE A 48 -4.07 -6.82 -0.51
CA PHE A 48 -3.56 -6.29 0.75
C PHE A 48 -4.20 -4.95 1.11
N GLY A 49 -4.38 -4.71 2.41
CA GLY A 49 -4.64 -3.39 2.98
C GLY A 49 -3.41 -2.91 3.75
N LEU A 50 -2.87 -1.74 3.38
CA LEU A 50 -1.67 -1.17 4.00
C LEU A 50 -1.96 0.23 4.55
N ALA A 51 -2.20 0.29 5.86
CA ALA A 51 -2.26 1.54 6.59
C ALA A 51 -0.87 1.91 7.06
N TYR A 52 -0.38 3.10 6.74
CA TYR A 52 0.96 3.50 7.18
C TYR A 52 1.01 4.87 7.82
N MET A 53 2.05 5.03 8.64
CA MET A 53 2.40 6.24 9.36
C MET A 53 3.89 6.45 9.25
N ILE A 54 4.28 7.69 8.99
CA ILE A 54 5.66 8.14 8.96
C ILE A 54 5.81 9.12 10.11
N ASN A 55 6.45 8.68 11.19
CA ASN A 55 6.74 9.51 12.35
C ASN A 55 8.24 9.85 12.37
N SER A 56 8.63 10.73 13.29
CA SER A 56 10.01 11.23 13.36
C SER A 56 11.05 10.13 13.53
N ASP A 57 10.75 9.10 14.34
CA ASP A 57 11.70 8.06 14.71
C ASP A 57 11.38 6.68 14.11
N PHE A 58 10.18 6.49 13.57
CA PHE A 58 9.75 5.19 13.06
C PHE A 58 8.72 5.31 11.95
N VAL A 59 8.70 4.30 11.08
CA VAL A 59 7.63 4.06 10.12
C VAL A 59 6.83 2.86 10.60
N HIS A 60 5.52 3.01 10.72
CA HIS A 60 4.61 1.93 11.05
C HIS A 60 3.78 1.60 9.82
N VAL A 61 3.74 0.31 9.45
CA VAL A 61 2.85 -0.21 8.41
C VAL A 61 2.03 -1.35 9.01
N ASN A 62 0.71 -1.19 9.04
CA ASN A 62 -0.23 -2.26 9.34
C ASN A 62 -0.55 -3.01 8.05
N VAL A 63 -0.29 -4.32 8.05
CA VAL A 63 -0.45 -5.19 6.88
C VAL A 63 -1.64 -6.13 7.12
N THR A 64 -2.69 -5.98 6.33
CA THR A 64 -3.86 -6.85 6.38
C THR A 64 -4.02 -7.66 5.10
N VAL A 65 -4.46 -8.91 5.26
CA VAL A 65 -4.74 -9.86 4.17
C VAL A 65 -5.81 -10.85 4.64
N PHE A 66 -6.60 -11.41 3.72
CA PHE A 66 -7.53 -12.49 4.06
C PHE A 66 -6.77 -13.83 4.18
N LYS A 67 -7.00 -14.58 5.27
CA LYS A 67 -6.23 -15.82 5.58
C LYS A 67 -6.31 -16.92 4.53
N ASN A 68 -7.46 -17.06 3.87
CA ASN A 68 -7.71 -18.10 2.86
C ASN A 68 -7.88 -17.47 1.46
N ASN A 69 -7.08 -16.46 1.14
CA ASN A 69 -7.11 -15.85 -0.18
C ASN A 69 -6.57 -16.82 -1.24
N GLN A 70 -7.07 -16.70 -2.47
CA GLN A 70 -6.75 -17.62 -3.57
C GLN A 70 -5.31 -17.49 -4.08
N MET A 71 -4.63 -16.40 -3.73
CA MET A 71 -3.27 -16.09 -4.17
C MET A 71 -2.18 -16.57 -3.19
N GLY A 72 -2.55 -17.18 -2.05
CA GLY A 72 -1.59 -17.64 -1.05
C GLY A 72 -0.83 -16.50 -0.34
N LEU A 73 -1.38 -15.29 -0.36
CA LEU A 73 -0.76 -14.10 0.24
C LEU A 73 -0.74 -14.20 1.76
N THR A 74 0.35 -13.75 2.39
CA THR A 74 0.47 -13.66 3.85
C THR A 74 0.96 -12.28 4.27
N ALA A 75 0.50 -11.82 5.43
CA ALA A 75 0.93 -10.54 5.99
C ALA A 75 2.42 -10.57 6.36
N ASP A 76 2.88 -11.69 6.93
CA ASP A 76 4.27 -11.86 7.37
C ASP A 76 5.26 -11.78 6.18
N SER A 77 4.94 -12.41 5.05
CA SER A 77 5.77 -12.31 3.85
C SER A 77 5.87 -10.88 3.35
N LEU A 78 4.75 -10.14 3.27
CA LEU A 78 4.78 -8.76 2.80
C LEU A 78 5.50 -7.84 3.81
N ALA A 79 5.30 -8.03 5.11
CA ALA A 79 6.03 -7.28 6.14
C ALA A 79 7.55 -7.50 6.05
N TYR A 80 7.98 -8.74 5.79
CA TYR A 80 9.38 -9.06 5.53
C TYR A 80 9.93 -8.30 4.31
N PHE A 81 9.25 -8.38 3.16
CA PHE A 81 9.73 -7.72 1.94
C PHE A 81 9.69 -6.18 2.03
N LEU A 82 8.69 -5.61 2.71
CA LEU A 82 8.66 -4.17 2.99
C LEU A 82 9.86 -3.74 3.84
N THR A 83 10.20 -4.53 4.85
CA THR A 83 11.37 -4.26 5.70
C THR A 83 12.67 -4.36 4.91
N LEU A 84 12.80 -5.39 4.07
CA LEU A 84 13.97 -5.55 3.20
C LEU A 84 14.12 -4.36 2.25
N ALA A 85 13.06 -4.00 1.53
CA ALA A 85 13.07 -2.88 0.59
C ALA A 85 13.39 -1.54 1.28
N ALA A 86 12.85 -1.31 2.48
CA ALA A 86 13.17 -0.10 3.26
C ALA A 86 14.65 -0.03 3.67
N ASN A 87 15.24 -1.16 4.05
CA ASN A 87 16.66 -1.24 4.40
C ASN A 87 17.57 -1.05 3.17
N GLU A 88 17.23 -1.67 2.04
CA GLU A 88 17.95 -1.50 0.77
C GLU A 88 17.90 -0.04 0.28
N LEU A 89 16.73 0.60 0.34
CA LEU A 89 16.59 2.03 0.03
C LEU A 89 17.44 2.89 0.96
N LYS A 90 17.46 2.58 2.26
CA LYS A 90 18.30 3.29 3.23
C LYS A 90 19.78 3.16 2.88
N GLU A 91 20.24 1.97 2.51
CA GLU A 91 21.62 1.73 2.10
C GLU A 91 21.98 2.60 0.91
N VAL A 92 21.21 2.51 -0.18
CA VAL A 92 21.45 3.30 -1.41
C VAL A 92 21.47 4.81 -1.12
N LEU A 93 20.48 5.31 -0.39
CA LEU A 93 20.37 6.75 -0.08
C LEU A 93 21.46 7.24 0.88
N SER A 94 22.02 6.36 1.71
CA SER A 94 23.10 6.72 2.64
C SER A 94 24.45 6.82 1.94
N LEU A 95 24.63 6.15 0.79
CA LEU A 95 25.86 6.20 0.00
C LEU A 95 25.99 7.54 -0.76
N ASP A 96 24.87 8.10 -1.21
CA ASP A 96 24.80 9.36 -1.97
C ASP A 96 24.67 10.61 -1.08
N ALA A 97 24.58 10.45 0.24
CA ALA A 97 24.52 11.58 1.15
C ALA A 97 25.82 12.40 1.03
N PRO A 98 25.77 13.69 0.62
CA PRO A 98 26.97 14.49 0.49
C PRO A 98 27.70 14.48 1.83
N VAL A 99 28.96 14.06 1.83
CA VAL A 99 29.88 14.25 2.95
C VAL A 99 29.74 15.71 3.35
N LYS A 100 29.17 15.98 4.53
CA LYS A 100 29.01 17.34 5.05
C LYS A 100 30.32 18.07 4.78
N ALA A 101 30.28 19.09 3.92
CA ALA A 101 31.44 19.92 3.67
C ALA A 101 31.89 20.42 5.05
N LYS A 102 33.11 20.05 5.46
CA LYS A 102 33.72 20.59 6.66
C LYS A 102 33.86 22.10 6.43
N LEU A 103 33.00 22.88 7.09
CA LEU A 103 33.24 24.29 7.34
C LEU A 103 34.40 24.43 8.32
#